data_AF-A0A8S2GC93-F1
#
_entry.id   AF-A0A8S2GC93-F1
#
_cell.length_a   1.000
_cell.length_b   1.000
_cell.length_c   1.000
_cell.angle_alpha   90.00
_cell.angle_beta   90.00
_cell.angle_gamma   90.00
#
_symmetry.space_group_name_H-M   'P 1'
#
loop_
_entity.id
_entity.type
_entity.pdbx_description
1 polymer ?
#
loop_
_entity_poly.entity_id
_entity_poly.type
_entity_poly.pdbx_seq_one_letter_code
_entity_poly.pdbx_strand_id
1 'polypeptide(L)'
;MSTEGTHDLDEYDLSKHFEECITFIKEARENNKIILVHCSAGVSRSPTIIAAYLIKEFRWSTEKALIYIYKKRNCITPNKGFMKLLFQYQYALGIPNEEMLH
;
A
#
# COMPACT_ATOMS: atom_id res chain seq x y z
N MET A 1 8.58 24.35 -11.75
CA MET A 1 8.59 23.20 -10.83
C MET A 1 7.37 22.36 -11.18
N SER A 2 7.57 21.31 -11.97
CA SER A 2 6.50 20.53 -12.57
C SER A 2 5.79 19.72 -11.48
N THR A 3 4.49 19.89 -11.33
CA THR A 3 3.65 19.02 -10.50
C THR A 3 3.48 17.69 -11.23
N GLU A 4 4.47 16.81 -11.15
CA GLU A 4 4.30 15.41 -11.56
C GLU A 4 3.44 14.69 -10.51
N GLY A 5 2.13 14.93 -10.59
CA GLY A 5 1.15 14.13 -9.87
C GLY A 5 1.23 12.71 -10.39
N THR A 6 1.55 11.77 -9.50
CA THR A 6 1.55 10.33 -9.82
C THR A 6 0.16 9.93 -10.32
N HIS A 7 0.03 9.65 -11.61
CA HIS A 7 -1.27 9.37 -12.22
C HIS A 7 -1.82 8.02 -11.72
N ASP A 8 -3.13 7.94 -11.48
CA ASP A 8 -3.83 6.71 -11.05
C ASP A 8 -4.09 5.80 -12.26
N LEU A 9 -3.02 5.47 -12.98
CA LEU A 9 -3.05 4.65 -14.19
C LEU A 9 -2.51 3.27 -13.85
N ASP A 10 -3.09 2.24 -14.46
CA ASP A 10 -2.65 0.85 -14.29
C ASP A 10 -1.16 0.66 -14.67
N GLU A 11 -0.63 1.50 -15.55
CA GLU A 11 0.76 1.45 -16.04
C GLU A 11 1.75 2.18 -15.12
N TYR A 12 1.28 3.01 -14.18
CA TYR A 12 2.18 3.72 -13.29
C TYR A 12 2.75 2.77 -12.24
N ASP A 13 4.05 2.55 -12.28
CA ASP A 13 4.72 1.78 -11.23
C ASP A 13 4.82 2.60 -9.94
N LEU A 14 3.89 2.36 -9.02
CA LEU A 14 3.87 2.98 -7.69
C LEU A 14 4.90 2.32 -6.74
N SER A 15 5.39 1.12 -7.05
CA SER A 15 6.28 0.35 -6.16
C SER A 15 7.62 1.02 -5.95
N LYS A 16 8.09 1.82 -6.93
CA LYS A 16 9.29 2.64 -6.81
C LYS A 16 9.29 3.62 -5.63
N HIS A 17 8.11 3.96 -5.11
CA HIS A 17 7.93 4.86 -3.97
C HIS A 17 7.67 4.13 -2.66
N PHE A 18 7.55 2.80 -2.66
CA PHE A 18 7.20 2.04 -1.46
C PHE A 18 8.23 2.22 -0.36
N GLU A 19 9.53 2.12 -0.68
CA GLU A 19 10.57 2.20 0.35
C GLU A 19 10.57 3.56 1.07
N GLU A 20 10.51 4.65 0.30
CA GLU A 20 10.47 6.01 0.83
C GLU A 20 9.21 6.23 1.68
N CYS A 21 8.03 5.90 1.15
CA CYS A 21 6.76 6.09 1.85
C CYS A 21 6.68 5.26 3.13
N ILE A 22 7.12 3.99 3.08
CA ILE A 22 7.08 3.09 4.23
C ILE A 22 8.02 3.58 5.33
N THR A 23 9.22 4.04 4.96
CA THR A 23 10.17 4.61 5.91
C THR A 23 9.59 5.85 6.58
N PHE A 24 9.00 6.77 5.80
CA PHE A 24 8.34 7.96 6.34
C PHE A 24 7.20 7.62 7.32
N ILE A 25 6.34 6.65 6.98
CA ILE A 25 5.25 6.20 7.84
C ILE A 25 5.80 5.59 9.13
N LYS A 26 6.83 4.74 9.03
CA LYS A 26 7.46 4.06 10.16
C LYS A 26 8.09 5.06 11.12
N GLU A 27 8.92 5.97 10.62
CA GLU A 27 9.57 6.99 11.43
C GLU A 27 8.55 7.87 12.16
N ALA A 28 7.48 8.28 11.47
CA ALA A 28 6.42 9.06 12.10
C ALA A 28 5.74 8.28 13.24
N ARG A 29 5.43 6.99 13.03
CA ARG A 29 4.85 6.11 14.06
C ARG A 29 5.79 5.95 15.26
N GLU A 30 7.08 5.69 15.03
CA GLU A 30 8.08 5.52 16.09
C GLU A 30 8.28 6.79 16.93
N ASN A 31 8.09 7.95 16.32
CA ASN A 31 8.17 9.25 16.99
C ASN A 31 6.82 9.73 17.55
N ASN A 32 5.81 8.85 17.65
CA ASN A 32 4.46 9.17 18.13
C ASN A 32 3.80 10.36 17.40
N LYS A 33 4.08 10.52 16.10
CA LYS A 33 3.47 11.57 15.26
C LYS A 33 2.23 11.04 14.54
N ILE A 34 1.30 11.95 14.26
CA ILE A 34 0.14 11.69 13.41
C ILE A 34 0.47 12.11 11.98
N ILE A 35 0.18 11.25 11.02
CA ILE A 35 0.33 11.54 9.58
C ILE A 35 -0.98 11.34 8.85
N LEU A 36 -1.13 12.07 7.74
CA LEU A 36 -2.21 11.90 6.78
C LEU A 36 -1.65 11.40 5.46
N VAL A 37 -2.00 10.17 5.08
CA VAL A 37 -1.69 9.63 3.75
C VAL A 37 -2.93 9.76 2.87
N HIS A 38 -2.85 10.58 1.83
CA HIS A 38 -3.98 10.84 0.94
C HIS A 38 -3.59 10.77 -0.54
N CYS A 39 -4.59 10.53 -1.39
CA CYS A 39 -4.51 10.75 -2.83
C CYS A 39 -5.77 11.55 -3.24
N SER A 40 -5.94 11.83 -4.54
CA SER A 40 -7.05 12.70 -5.00
C SER A 40 -8.44 12.21 -4.56
N ALA A 41 -8.76 10.92 -4.76
CA ALA A 41 -10.05 10.34 -4.34
C ALA A 41 -9.96 9.57 -3.01
N GLY A 42 -8.76 9.24 -2.53
CA GLY A 42 -8.56 8.34 -1.41
C GLY A 42 -9.08 6.91 -1.66
N VAL A 43 -9.08 6.45 -2.91
CA VAL A 43 -9.67 5.16 -3.35
C VAL A 43 -8.61 4.15 -3.77
N SER A 44 -7.54 4.58 -4.46
CA SER A 44 -6.59 3.68 -5.14
C SER A 44 -5.14 3.88 -4.68
N ARG A 45 -4.48 4.99 -5.03
CA ARG A 45 -3.06 5.24 -4.66
C ARG A 45 -2.77 5.21 -3.15
N SER A 46 -3.48 6.01 -2.35
CA SER A 46 -3.22 6.07 -0.91
C SER A 46 -3.46 4.74 -0.18
N PRO A 47 -4.56 3.98 -0.40
CA PRO A 47 -4.70 2.67 0.22
C PRO A 47 -3.67 1.65 -0.28
N THR A 48 -3.16 1.79 -1.52
CA THR A 48 -2.05 0.96 -2.01
C THR A 48 -0.78 1.18 -1.19
N ILE A 49 -0.41 2.43 -0.91
CA ILE A 49 0.76 2.74 -0.06
C ILE A 49 0.57 2.20 1.36
N ILE A 50 -0.62 2.36 1.94
CA ILE A 50 -0.92 1.82 3.27
C ILE A 50 -0.88 0.29 3.28
N ALA A 51 -1.35 -0.37 2.22
CA ALA A 51 -1.27 -1.83 2.10
C ALA A 51 0.19 -2.30 2.02
N ALA A 52 1.03 -1.64 1.20
CA ALA A 52 2.46 -1.94 1.12
C ALA A 52 3.16 -1.78 2.47
N TYR A 53 2.83 -0.74 3.23
CA TYR A 53 3.30 -0.56 4.61
C TYR A 53 2.90 -1.72 5.52
N LEU A 54 1.63 -2.14 5.49
CA LEU A 54 1.15 -3.25 6.31
C LEU A 54 1.81 -4.59 5.96
N ILE A 55 2.01 -4.84 4.66
CA ILE A 55 2.70 -6.04 4.16
C ILE A 55 4.15 -6.05 4.69
N LYS A 56 4.90 -4.96 4.53
CA LYS A 56 6.32 -4.89 4.92
C LYS A 56 6.51 -4.96 6.44
N GLU A 57 5.82 -4.09 7.17
CA GLU A 57 6.06 -3.89 8.61
C GLU A 57 5.44 -5.01 9.46
N PHE A 58 4.29 -5.55 9.05
CA PHE A 58 3.56 -6.56 9.84
C PHE A 58 3.55 -7.95 9.21
N ARG A 59 4.24 -8.13 8.07
CA ARG A 59 4.28 -9.40 7.32
C ARG A 59 2.89 -9.93 6.96
N TRP A 60 1.95 -9.03 6.66
CA TRP A 60 0.60 -9.42 6.26
C TRP A 60 0.56 -9.81 4.78
N SER A 61 -0.37 -10.70 4.42
CA SER A 61 -0.73 -10.91 3.02
C SER A 61 -1.38 -9.64 2.45
N THR A 62 -1.36 -9.52 1.12
CA THR A 62 -2.01 -8.45 0.38
C THR A 62 -3.51 -8.41 0.70
N GLU A 63 -4.15 -9.58 0.75
CA GLU A 63 -5.57 -9.73 1.07
C GLU A 63 -5.90 -9.21 2.47
N LYS A 64 -5.13 -9.65 3.47
CA LYS A 64 -5.31 -9.21 4.86
C LYS A 64 -5.14 -7.70 5.00
N ALA A 65 -4.11 -7.14 4.37
CA ALA A 65 -3.86 -5.70 4.38
C ALA A 65 -5.03 -4.92 3.76
N LEU A 66 -5.52 -5.34 2.60
CA LEU A 66 -6.64 -4.68 1.91
C LEU A 66 -7.95 -4.84 2.67
N ILE A 67 -8.26 -6.01 3.21
CA ILE A 67 -9.45 -6.24 4.05
C ILE A 67 -9.41 -5.33 5.28
N TYR A 68 -8.25 -5.20 5.92
CA TYR A 68 -8.09 -4.33 7.08
C TYR A 68 -8.38 -2.86 6.73
N ILE A 69 -7.81 -2.36 5.63
CA ILE A 69 -8.04 -0.98 5.18
C ILE A 69 -9.52 -0.80 4.78
N TYR A 70 -10.12 -1.77 4.08
CA TYR A 70 -11.54 -1.73 3.69
C TYR A 70 -12.47 -1.61 4.89
N LYS A 71 -12.20 -2.35 5.97
CA LYS A 71 -12.97 -2.26 7.23
C LYS A 71 -12.89 -0.87 7.88
N LYS A 72 -11.84 -0.08 7.59
CA LYS A 72 -11.69 1.31 8.07
C LYS A 72 -12.19 2.35 7.07
N ARG A 73 -12.17 2.03 5.78
CA ARG A 73 -12.60 2.88 4.67
C ARG A 73 -13.18 2.00 3.56
N ASN A 74 -14.50 1.85 3.53
CA ASN A 74 -15.22 0.92 2.66
C ASN A 74 -15.26 1.30 1.16
N CYS A 75 -14.69 2.44 0.77
CA CYS A 75 -14.64 2.90 -0.61
C CYS A 75 -13.31 2.61 -1.31
N ILE A 76 -12.39 1.88 -0.68
CA ILE A 76 -11.11 1.56 -1.33
C ILE A 76 -11.33 0.58 -2.49
N THR A 77 -10.65 0.83 -3.60
CA THR A 77 -10.60 -0.04 -4.77
C THR A 77 -9.32 0.29 -5.52
N PRO A 78 -8.16 -0.27 -5.12
CA PRO A 78 -6.94 -0.15 -5.91
C PRO A 78 -7.18 -0.65 -7.34
N ASN A 79 -6.58 0.02 -8.32
CA ASN A 79 -6.66 -0.42 -9.70
C ASN A 79 -5.94 -1.77 -9.92
N LYS A 80 -6.14 -2.39 -11.08
CA LYS A 80 -5.59 -3.73 -11.35
C LYS A 80 -4.07 -3.74 -11.36
N GLY A 81 -3.45 -2.66 -11.86
CA GLY A 81 -2.00 -2.48 -11.84
C GLY A 81 -1.45 -2.49 -10.40
N PHE A 82 -2.06 -1.72 -9.49
CA PHE A 82 -1.66 -1.62 -8.10
C PHE A 82 -1.92 -2.91 -7.31
N MET A 83 -3.03 -3.61 -7.58
CA MET A 83 -3.26 -4.94 -7.02
C MET A 83 -2.12 -5.89 -7.39
N LYS A 84 -1.72 -5.92 -8.67
CA LYS A 84 -0.59 -6.72 -9.15
C LYS A 84 0.72 -6.32 -8.46
N LEU A 85 0.99 -5.03 -8.31
CA LEU A 85 2.18 -4.54 -7.60
C LEU A 85 2.22 -5.00 -6.14
N LEU A 86 1.08 -4.99 -5.43
CA LEU A 86 1.02 -5.45 -4.04
C LEU A 86 1.33 -6.95 -3.92
N PHE A 87 0.76 -7.79 -4.78
CA PHE A 87 1.08 -9.22 -4.81
C PHE A 87 2.54 -9.48 -5.18
N GLN A 88 3.09 -8.75 -6.16
CA GLN A 88 4.51 -8.83 -6.50
C GLN A 88 5.41 -8.41 -5.33
N TYR A 89 5.02 -7.36 -4.60
CA TYR A 89 5.75 -6.88 -3.43
C TYR A 89 5.70 -7.89 -2.28
N GLN A 90 4.54 -8.47 -1.99
CA GLN A 90 4.39 -9.56 -1.03
C GLN A 90 5.29 -10.75 -1.39
N TYR A 91 5.28 -11.17 -2.66
CA TYR A 91 6.12 -12.27 -3.15
C TYR A 91 7.61 -11.96 -2.99
N ALA A 92 8.04 -10.75 -3.36
CA ALA A 92 9.43 -10.31 -3.22
C ALA A 92 9.90 -10.29 -1.75
N LEU A 93 8.99 -10.12 -0.80
CA LEU A 93 9.26 -10.19 0.64
C LEU A 93 9.20 -11.61 1.23
N GLY A 94 8.89 -12.63 0.40
CA GLY A 94 8.77 -14.03 0.82
C GLY A 94 7.56 -14.29 1.72
N ILE A 95 6.50 -13.49 1.62
CA ILE A 95 5.29 -13.65 2.45
C ILE A 95 4.30 -14.56 1.69
N PRO A 96 3.88 -15.70 2.27
CA PRO A 96 2.96 -16.62 1.60
C PRO A 96 1.55 -16.04 1.49
N ASN A 97 0.76 -16.53 0.52
CA ASN A 97 -0.68 -16.29 0.50
C ASN A 97 -1.35 -17.03 1.66
N GLU A 98 -2.44 -16.49 2.20
CA GLU A 98 -3.12 -17.10 3.37
C GLU A 98 -3.60 -18.54 3.08
N GLU A 99 -3.83 -18.89 1.82
CA GLU A 99 -4.24 -20.24 1.39
C GLU A 99 -3.16 -21.32 1.56
N MET A 100 -1.90 -20.98 1.88
CA MET A 100 -0.81 -21.97 2.05
C MET A 100 -0.65 -22.50 3.50
N LEU A 101 -1.57 -22.19 4.41
CA LEU A 101 -1.55 -22.67 5.81
C LEU A 101 -2.52 -23.82 6.10
N HIS A 102 -3.08 -24.46 5.07
CA HIS A 102 -3.96 -25.62 5.19
C HIS A 102 -3.43 -26.84 4.43
#